data_AF-A0A511KTF2-F1
#
_entry.id   AF-A0A511KTF2-F1
#
_cell.length_a   1.000
_cell.length_b   1.000
_cell.length_c   1.000
_cell.angle_alpha   90.00
_cell.angle_beta   90.00
_cell.angle_gamma   90.00
#
_symmetry.space_group_name_H-M   'P 1'
#
loop_
_entity.id
_entity.type
_entity.pdbx_description
1 polymer ?
#
loop_
_entity_poly.entity_id
_entity_poly.type
_entity_poly.pdbx_seq_one_letter_code
_entity_poly.pdbx_strand_id
1 'polypeptide(L)'
;VFVHGDYCVRFSDNSETFHVRKPSSFVRNLVAGTKYLEVVGDLVVTTDSSSAQATISFKEGSSWGGSSTRNKIDGKVVDADGKLAVELVGRWDDAVDKKEGKNNFTRLWQIADFPPNPERYYGFSSFAVTLNETTPLEEGLVAPTDSRLRPDQLAFERGEVDEAERLKAQVEEKQRAKRKEGKVGEPRWFSKAASGEGWEYTGKYFEAREKKAFEDPDIFC
;
A
#
# COMPACT_ATOMS: atom_id res chain seq x y z
N VAL A 1 -8.37 -10.20 4.44
CA VAL A 1 -7.35 -9.36 5.11
C VAL A 1 -8.02 -8.05 5.46
N PHE A 2 -8.28 -7.82 6.74
CA PHE A 2 -8.78 -6.52 7.18
C PHE A 2 -7.59 -5.58 7.29
N VAL A 3 -7.59 -4.53 6.47
CA VAL A 3 -6.61 -3.46 6.60
C VAL A 3 -7.16 -2.48 7.61
N HIS A 4 -6.56 -2.43 8.79
CA HIS A 4 -6.89 -1.44 9.79
C HIS A 4 -6.01 -0.19 9.59
N GLY A 5 -6.61 0.99 9.80
CA GLY A 5 -5.94 2.28 9.68
C GLY A 5 -6.29 3.00 8.37
N ASP A 6 -6.83 4.19 8.54
CA ASP A 6 -7.07 5.16 7.48
C ASP A 6 -5.79 5.96 7.19
N TYR A 7 -5.76 6.70 6.10
CA TYR A 7 -4.66 7.61 5.79
C TYR A 7 -5.18 8.98 5.41
N CYS A 8 -4.37 10.01 5.66
CA CYS A 8 -4.67 11.37 5.26
C CYS A 8 -3.74 11.82 4.12
N VAL A 9 -4.30 12.64 3.23
CA VAL A 9 -3.55 13.34 2.19
C VAL A 9 -3.68 14.82 2.47
N ARG A 10 -2.57 15.48 2.79
CA ARG A 10 -2.53 16.93 3.01
C ARG A 10 -1.83 17.60 1.84
N PHE A 11 -2.52 18.53 1.22
CA PHE A 11 -2.03 19.32 0.10
C PHE A 11 -1.20 20.49 0.65
N SER A 12 0.05 20.61 0.19
CA SER A 12 0.99 21.59 0.76
C SER A 12 0.73 23.03 0.33
N ASP A 13 0.04 23.22 -0.79
CA ASP A 13 -0.26 24.52 -1.40
C ASP A 13 -1.43 25.25 -0.73
N ASN A 14 -2.45 24.50 -0.29
CA ASN A 14 -3.65 25.07 0.34
C ASN A 14 -3.93 24.53 1.76
N SER A 15 -3.11 23.62 2.26
CA SER A 15 -3.27 22.94 3.56
C SER A 15 -4.56 22.11 3.70
N GLU A 16 -5.29 21.86 2.61
CA GLU A 16 -6.46 20.99 2.65
C GLU A 16 -6.04 19.57 2.97
N THR A 17 -6.82 18.96 3.87
CA THR A 17 -6.60 17.58 4.30
C THR A 17 -7.81 16.73 3.91
N PHE A 18 -7.52 15.60 3.27
CA PHE A 18 -8.49 14.58 2.92
C PHE A 18 -8.22 13.33 3.71
N HIS A 19 -9.25 12.77 4.33
CA HIS A 19 -9.20 11.53 5.10
C HIS A 19 -9.75 10.40 4.24
N VAL A 20 -9.00 9.32 4.08
CA VAL A 20 -9.37 8.20 3.22
C VAL A 20 -9.53 6.93 4.04
N ARG A 21 -10.77 6.45 4.09
CA ARG A 21 -11.10 5.12 4.60
C ARG A 21 -11.05 4.10 3.47
N LYS A 22 -10.32 3.01 3.68
CA LYS A 22 -10.11 1.96 2.67
C LYS A 22 -11.22 0.90 2.68
N PRO A 23 -11.50 0.26 1.53
CA PRO A 23 -12.35 -0.91 1.46
C PRO A 23 -11.61 -2.14 2.02
N SER A 24 -12.34 -3.24 2.21
CA SER A 24 -11.75 -4.51 2.64
C SER A 24 -11.22 -5.32 1.46
N SER A 25 -10.27 -6.22 1.72
CA SER A 25 -9.76 -7.14 0.70
C SER A 25 -9.77 -8.59 1.17
N PHE A 26 -9.99 -9.51 0.24
CA PHE A 26 -10.16 -10.94 0.51
C PHE A 26 -9.35 -11.76 -0.49
N VAL A 27 -8.62 -12.75 0.01
CA VAL A 27 -8.04 -13.79 -0.86
C VAL A 27 -9.07 -14.90 -0.99
N ARG A 28 -9.58 -15.08 -2.20
CA ARG A 28 -10.54 -16.13 -2.53
C ARG A 28 -9.80 -17.42 -2.91
N ASN A 29 -10.50 -18.55 -2.83
CA ASN A 29 -9.99 -19.87 -3.23
C ASN A 29 -8.75 -20.35 -2.44
N LEU A 30 -8.70 -20.09 -1.13
CA LEU A 30 -7.58 -20.52 -0.28
C LEU A 30 -7.40 -22.05 -0.28
N VAL A 31 -8.48 -22.82 -0.28
CA VAL A 31 -8.44 -24.29 -0.23
C VAL A 31 -8.23 -24.92 -1.61
N ALA A 32 -9.00 -24.54 -2.63
CA ALA A 32 -8.94 -25.13 -3.96
C ALA A 32 -9.30 -24.11 -5.06
N GLY A 33 -8.75 -24.31 -6.26
CA GLY A 33 -8.91 -23.43 -7.42
C GLY A 33 -7.87 -22.31 -7.51
N THR A 34 -7.94 -21.52 -8.58
CA THR A 34 -7.05 -20.38 -8.79
C THR A 34 -7.34 -19.29 -7.77
N LYS A 35 -6.32 -18.92 -6.98
CA LYS A 35 -6.42 -17.85 -5.97
C LYS A 35 -6.51 -16.51 -6.66
N TYR A 36 -7.32 -15.62 -6.10
CA TYR A 36 -7.41 -14.24 -6.56
C TYR A 36 -7.73 -13.30 -5.40
N LEU A 37 -7.33 -12.04 -5.56
CA LEU A 37 -7.68 -10.96 -4.65
C LEU A 37 -9.02 -10.37 -5.07
N GLU A 38 -9.89 -10.12 -4.11
CA GLU A 38 -11.12 -9.37 -4.30
C GLU A 38 -11.16 -8.21 -3.30
N VAL A 39 -11.45 -7.02 -3.79
CA VAL A 39 -11.64 -5.81 -2.98
C VAL A 39 -13.13 -5.51 -2.94
N VAL A 40 -13.66 -5.31 -1.73
CA VAL A 40 -15.10 -5.19 -1.49
C VAL A 40 -15.39 -4.11 -0.44
N GLY A 41 -16.47 -3.37 -0.66
CA GLY A 41 -16.96 -2.35 0.24
C GLY A 41 -16.63 -0.94 -0.25
N ASP A 42 -16.85 0.04 0.61
CA ASP A 42 -16.72 1.44 0.23
C ASP A 42 -15.36 2.01 0.63
N LEU A 43 -14.69 2.64 -0.34
CA LEU A 43 -13.69 3.65 -0.08
C LEU A 43 -14.41 4.98 0.13
N VAL A 44 -14.13 5.66 1.24
CA VAL A 44 -14.76 6.96 1.55
C VAL A 44 -13.68 8.01 1.74
N VAL A 45 -13.83 9.14 1.04
CA VAL A 45 -12.96 10.31 1.17
C VAL A 45 -13.78 11.46 1.75
N THR A 46 -13.34 12.01 2.86
CA THR A 46 -13.92 13.20 3.50
C THR A 46 -12.86 14.30 3.65
N THR A 47 -13.29 15.52 3.93
CA THR A 47 -12.39 16.64 4.25
C THR A 47 -12.91 17.39 5.47
N ASP A 48 -12.02 18.09 6.17
CA ASP A 48 -12.38 18.91 7.33
C ASP A 48 -12.94 20.29 6.92
N SER A 49 -12.75 20.70 5.66
CA SER A 49 -13.12 22.03 5.16
C SER A 49 -14.59 22.17 4.79
N SER A 50 -15.31 21.06 4.57
CA SER A 50 -16.71 21.05 4.14
C SER A 50 -17.38 19.70 4.40
N SER A 51 -18.68 19.61 4.15
CA SER A 51 -19.46 18.36 4.14
C SER A 51 -19.35 17.57 2.82
N ALA A 52 -18.52 18.01 1.87
CA ALA A 52 -18.32 17.27 0.62
C ALA A 52 -17.68 15.90 0.87
N GLN A 53 -18.10 14.89 0.12
CA GLN A 53 -17.65 13.52 0.30
C GLN A 53 -17.57 12.78 -1.04
N ALA A 54 -16.52 11.97 -1.21
CA ALA A 54 -16.48 10.95 -2.25
C ALA A 54 -16.69 9.56 -1.65
N THR A 55 -17.47 8.73 -2.34
CA THR A 55 -17.67 7.32 -2.01
C THR A 55 -17.48 6.48 -3.26
N ILE A 56 -16.54 5.53 -3.22
CA ILE A 56 -16.26 4.58 -4.30
C ILE A 56 -16.59 3.18 -3.80
N SER A 57 -17.64 2.59 -4.33
CA SER A 57 -18.07 1.24 -3.98
C SER A 57 -17.35 0.20 -4.84
N PHE A 58 -16.55 -0.64 -4.21
CA PHE A 58 -15.93 -1.82 -4.81
C PHE A 58 -16.93 -2.96 -4.78
N LYS A 59 -17.42 -3.34 -5.97
CA LYS A 59 -18.51 -4.31 -6.12
C LYS A 59 -18.00 -5.73 -5.95
N GLU A 60 -18.75 -6.54 -5.20
CA GLU A 60 -18.55 -7.98 -5.16
C GLU A 60 -18.77 -8.57 -6.55
N GLY A 61 -17.86 -9.47 -6.97
CA GLY A 61 -18.07 -10.25 -8.17
C GLY A 61 -19.26 -11.19 -8.00
N SER A 62 -20.05 -11.38 -9.05
CA SER A 62 -21.13 -12.37 -9.00
C SER A 62 -20.56 -13.77 -8.98
N SER A 63 -21.02 -14.61 -8.05
CA SER A 63 -20.67 -16.04 -7.97
C SER A 63 -20.96 -16.82 -9.27
N TRP A 64 -21.88 -16.30 -10.09
CA TRP A 64 -22.32 -16.92 -11.35
C TRP A 64 -21.91 -16.12 -12.60
N GLY A 65 -21.20 -14.99 -12.43
CA GLY A 65 -20.96 -14.01 -13.49
C GLY A 65 -19.57 -14.04 -14.15
N GLY A 66 -18.75 -15.05 -13.89
CA GLY A 66 -17.39 -15.13 -14.44
C GLY A 66 -16.47 -13.95 -14.03
N SER A 67 -15.31 -13.84 -14.66
CA SER A 67 -14.32 -12.80 -14.34
C SER A 67 -14.77 -11.38 -14.71
N SER A 68 -15.65 -11.22 -15.70
CA SER A 68 -16.14 -9.92 -16.21
C SER A 68 -17.04 -9.16 -15.23
N THR A 69 -17.55 -9.83 -14.20
CA THR A 69 -18.33 -9.19 -13.12
C THR A 69 -17.48 -8.74 -11.95
N ARG A 70 -16.19 -9.12 -11.91
CA ARG A 70 -15.28 -8.78 -10.82
C ARG A 70 -14.68 -7.40 -11.03
N ASN A 71 -14.15 -6.86 -9.94
CA ASN A 71 -13.30 -5.67 -9.90
C ASN A 71 -13.97 -4.35 -10.32
N LYS A 72 -15.28 -4.35 -10.53
CA LYS A 72 -16.05 -3.15 -10.87
C LYS A 72 -16.11 -2.19 -9.70
N ILE A 73 -16.07 -0.91 -10.03
CA ILE A 73 -16.30 0.18 -9.09
C ILE A 73 -17.39 1.12 -9.61
N ASP A 74 -18.18 1.65 -8.69
CA ASP A 74 -19.07 2.80 -8.93
C ASP A 74 -18.76 3.86 -7.87
N GLY A 75 -18.43 5.06 -8.30
CA GLY A 75 -18.12 6.17 -7.41
C GLY A 75 -19.07 7.35 -7.57
N LYS A 76 -19.26 8.08 -6.47
CA LYS A 76 -20.03 9.32 -6.41
C LYS A 76 -19.29 10.34 -5.57
N VAL A 77 -19.27 11.59 -6.03
CA VAL A 77 -18.83 12.74 -5.26
C VAL A 77 -20.03 13.65 -5.05
N VAL A 78 -20.33 13.95 -3.80
CA VAL A 78 -21.34 14.94 -3.41
C VAL A 78 -20.65 16.21 -2.93
N ASP A 79 -21.21 17.36 -3.31
CA ASP A 79 -20.76 18.65 -2.80
C ASP A 79 -21.24 18.92 -1.36
N ALA A 80 -20.92 20.10 -0.84
CA ALA A 80 -21.28 20.48 0.53
C ALA A 80 -22.81 20.54 0.77
N ASP A 81 -23.60 20.77 -0.28
CA ASP A 81 -25.07 20.80 -0.21
C ASP A 81 -25.67 19.39 -0.36
N GLY A 82 -24.84 18.36 -0.48
CA GLY A 82 -25.25 16.97 -0.67
C GLY A 82 -25.72 16.65 -2.09
N LYS A 83 -25.48 17.56 -3.05
CA LYS A 83 -25.84 17.35 -4.45
C LYS A 83 -24.75 16.54 -5.16
N LEU A 84 -25.17 15.60 -6.00
CA LEU A 84 -24.26 14.82 -6.83
C LEU A 84 -23.51 15.73 -7.80
N ALA A 85 -22.19 15.79 -7.65
CA ALA A 85 -21.29 16.59 -8.47
C ALA A 85 -20.54 15.75 -9.52
N VAL A 86 -20.12 14.53 -9.15
CA VAL A 86 -19.34 13.64 -10.03
C VAL A 86 -19.80 12.20 -9.89
N GLU A 87 -19.95 11.51 -11.02
CA GLU A 87 -20.07 10.04 -11.06
C GLU A 87 -18.77 9.45 -11.64
N LEU A 88 -18.26 8.41 -10.98
CA LEU A 88 -17.10 7.64 -11.41
C LEU A 88 -17.53 6.22 -11.73
N VAL A 89 -16.93 5.62 -12.76
CA VAL A 89 -17.16 4.23 -13.13
C VAL A 89 -15.85 3.59 -13.56
N GLY A 90 -15.78 2.26 -13.51
CA GLY A 90 -14.66 1.54 -14.10
C GLY A 90 -14.33 0.26 -13.35
N ARG A 91 -13.05 -0.10 -13.38
CA ARG A 91 -12.51 -1.24 -12.66
C ARG A 91 -11.20 -0.87 -11.99
N TRP A 92 -11.02 -1.33 -10.76
CA TRP A 92 -9.80 -1.01 -9.99
C TRP A 92 -8.54 -1.66 -10.55
N ASP A 93 -8.68 -2.68 -11.40
CA ASP A 93 -7.59 -3.40 -12.05
C ASP A 93 -7.34 -2.99 -13.51
N ASP A 94 -7.99 -1.93 -13.99
CA ASP A 94 -7.88 -1.47 -15.38
C ASP A 94 -7.91 0.06 -15.49
N ALA A 95 -9.07 0.68 -15.30
CA ALA A 95 -9.24 2.11 -15.46
C ALA A 95 -10.40 2.68 -14.64
N VAL A 96 -10.28 3.96 -14.30
CA VAL A 96 -11.32 4.77 -13.64
C VAL A 96 -11.63 5.98 -14.51
N ASP A 97 -12.91 6.15 -14.81
CA ASP A 97 -13.43 7.19 -15.68
C ASP A 97 -14.44 8.06 -14.94
N LYS A 98 -14.38 9.38 -15.16
CA LYS A 98 -15.44 10.32 -14.84
C LYS A 98 -16.52 10.24 -15.91
N LYS A 99 -17.78 10.12 -15.49
CA LYS A 99 -18.92 10.14 -16.40
C LYS A 99 -19.37 11.58 -16.68
N GLU A 100 -19.46 11.95 -17.95
CA GLU A 100 -19.82 13.29 -18.44
C GLU A 100 -21.07 13.25 -19.36
N GLY A 101 -21.99 12.33 -19.07
CA GLY A 101 -23.22 12.12 -19.84
C GLY A 101 -23.55 10.64 -19.97
N LYS A 102 -24.45 10.30 -20.91
CA LYS A 102 -24.89 8.91 -21.09
C LYS A 102 -23.76 8.01 -21.64
N ASN A 103 -22.99 8.52 -22.60
CA ASN A 103 -21.93 7.79 -23.32
C ASN A 103 -20.64 8.64 -23.46
N ASN A 104 -20.44 9.64 -22.60
CA ASN A 104 -19.24 10.48 -22.62
C ASN A 104 -18.49 10.30 -21.30
N PHE A 105 -17.18 10.06 -21.40
CA PHE A 105 -16.34 9.70 -20.27
C PHE A 105 -14.97 10.37 -20.40
N THR A 106 -14.44 10.85 -19.28
CA THR A 106 -13.08 11.39 -19.18
C THR A 106 -12.24 10.46 -18.31
N ARG A 107 -11.15 9.93 -18.88
CA ARG A 107 -10.20 9.05 -18.20
C ARG A 107 -9.48 9.79 -17.08
N LEU A 108 -9.61 9.31 -15.85
CA LEU A 108 -8.91 9.87 -14.68
C LEU A 108 -7.67 9.06 -14.29
N TRP A 109 -7.76 7.74 -14.41
CA TRP A 109 -6.67 6.84 -14.06
C TRP A 109 -6.72 5.58 -14.92
N GLN A 110 -5.55 5.06 -15.27
CA GLN A 110 -5.38 3.76 -15.91
C GLN A 110 -4.21 3.04 -15.28
N ILE A 111 -4.32 1.72 -15.16
CA ILE A 111 -3.23 0.87 -14.72
C ILE A 111 -2.05 0.96 -15.71
N ALA A 112 -0.83 1.00 -15.17
CA ALA A 112 0.37 0.96 -15.99
C ALA A 112 0.59 -0.44 -16.57
N ASP A 113 1.29 -0.50 -17.70
CA ASP A 113 1.67 -1.77 -18.31
C ASP A 113 2.57 -2.59 -17.36
N PHE A 114 2.28 -3.89 -17.32
CA PHE A 114 3.09 -4.85 -16.59
C PHE A 114 4.39 -5.14 -17.35
N PRO A 115 5.47 -5.51 -16.64
CA PRO A 115 6.68 -5.98 -17.29
C PRO A 115 6.41 -7.29 -18.05
N PRO A 116 7.25 -7.68 -19.03
CA PRO A 116 7.09 -8.94 -19.73
C PRO A 116 7.10 -10.14 -18.77
N ASN A 117 6.18 -11.10 -18.99
CA ASN A 117 6.06 -12.34 -18.21
C ASN A 117 5.85 -12.11 -16.69
N PRO A 118 4.91 -11.26 -16.27
CA PRO A 118 4.73 -10.94 -14.85
C PRO A 118 4.39 -12.18 -14.01
N GLU A 119 3.76 -13.20 -14.59
CA GLU A 119 3.45 -14.47 -13.94
C GLU A 119 4.69 -15.27 -13.50
N ARG A 120 5.86 -15.03 -14.12
CA ARG A 120 7.14 -15.61 -13.69
C ARG A 120 7.77 -14.86 -12.52
N TYR A 121 7.34 -13.63 -12.28
CA TYR A 121 7.86 -12.72 -11.26
C TYR A 121 6.74 -12.26 -10.32
N TYR A 122 6.01 -13.24 -9.77
CA TYR A 122 5.01 -13.05 -8.71
C TYR A 122 3.82 -12.13 -9.05
N GLY A 123 3.60 -11.82 -10.33
CA GLY A 123 2.58 -10.87 -10.78
C GLY A 123 2.94 -9.42 -10.47
N PHE A 124 4.22 -9.09 -10.29
CA PHE A 124 4.67 -7.75 -9.96
C PHE A 124 4.43 -6.76 -11.09
N SER A 125 4.02 -5.54 -10.71
CA SER A 125 3.98 -4.39 -11.61
C SER A 125 5.39 -3.87 -11.87
N SER A 126 5.52 -3.03 -12.90
CA SER A 126 6.79 -2.36 -13.24
C SER A 126 7.34 -1.51 -12.08
N PHE A 127 6.47 -1.04 -11.19
CA PHE A 127 6.90 -0.35 -9.97
C PHE A 127 7.33 -1.33 -8.87
N ALA A 128 6.61 -2.44 -8.68
CA ALA A 128 6.94 -3.40 -7.63
C ALA A 128 8.32 -4.05 -7.85
N VAL A 129 8.69 -4.31 -9.10
CA VAL A 129 10.02 -4.87 -9.42
C VAL A 129 11.18 -3.96 -9.05
N THR A 130 10.97 -2.64 -8.94
CA THR A 130 12.04 -1.68 -8.58
C THR A 130 12.13 -1.42 -7.08
N LEU A 131 11.18 -1.91 -6.28
CA LEU A 131 11.10 -1.55 -4.85
C LEU A 131 12.32 -2.02 -4.05
N ASN A 132 12.86 -3.19 -4.37
CA ASN A 132 13.99 -3.78 -3.65
C ASN A 132 15.34 -3.53 -4.34
N GLU A 133 15.36 -2.78 -5.44
CA GLU A 133 16.60 -2.39 -6.12
C GLU A 133 17.36 -1.37 -5.29
N THR A 134 18.68 -1.55 -5.18
CA THR A 134 19.60 -0.54 -4.62
C THR A 134 20.24 0.23 -5.76
N THR A 135 19.84 1.49 -5.94
CA THR A 135 20.44 2.39 -6.93
C THR A 135 21.45 3.33 -6.25
N PRO A 136 22.16 4.19 -7.00
CA PRO A 136 23.00 5.23 -6.39
C PRO A 136 22.25 6.20 -5.46
N LEU A 137 20.91 6.25 -5.52
CA LEU A 137 20.10 7.03 -4.57
C LEU A 137 20.05 6.38 -3.18
N GLU A 138 20.22 5.07 -3.09
CA GLU A 138 20.14 4.30 -1.85
C GLU A 138 21.51 3.88 -1.32
N GLU A 139 22.47 3.61 -2.21
CA GLU A 139 23.76 3.01 -1.88
C GLU A 139 24.53 3.85 -0.84
N GLY A 140 24.75 3.26 0.35
CA GLY A 140 25.41 3.93 1.48
C GLY A 140 24.63 5.10 2.09
N LEU A 141 23.36 5.28 1.70
CA LEU A 141 22.49 6.38 2.12
C LEU A 141 21.22 5.91 2.81
N VAL A 142 20.90 4.61 2.81
CA VAL A 142 19.76 4.07 3.55
C VAL A 142 20.16 3.70 4.98
N ALA A 143 19.18 3.66 5.88
CA ALA A 143 19.37 3.17 7.23
C ALA A 143 19.75 1.67 7.22
N PRO A 144 20.53 1.18 8.20
CA PRO A 144 20.82 -0.26 8.35
C PRO A 144 19.57 -1.15 8.49
N THR A 145 18.41 -0.53 8.77
CA THR A 145 17.11 -1.19 8.89
C THR A 145 16.30 -1.22 7.59
N ASP A 146 16.83 -0.71 6.47
CA ASP A 146 16.12 -0.70 5.19
C ASP A 146 15.88 -2.12 4.68
N SER A 147 14.70 -2.38 4.10
CA SER A 147 14.32 -3.73 3.67
C SER A 147 15.19 -4.27 2.53
N ARG A 148 15.83 -3.37 1.75
CA ARG A 148 16.80 -3.77 0.71
C ARG A 148 18.01 -4.49 1.27
N LEU A 149 18.34 -4.28 2.55
CA LEU A 149 19.47 -4.90 3.22
C LEU A 149 19.10 -6.23 3.91
N ARG A 150 17.83 -6.64 3.82
CA ARG A 150 17.33 -7.83 4.50
C ARG A 150 17.86 -9.11 3.80
N PRO A 151 18.69 -9.92 4.46
CA PRO A 151 19.50 -10.94 3.78
C PRO A 151 18.68 -12.11 3.21
N ASP A 152 17.64 -12.55 3.91
CA ASP A 152 16.72 -13.59 3.44
C ASP A 152 15.94 -13.16 2.19
N GLN A 153 15.50 -11.90 2.14
CA GLN A 153 14.81 -11.35 0.97
C GLN A 153 15.74 -11.26 -0.24
N LEU A 154 16.99 -10.80 -0.06
CA LEU A 154 17.99 -10.76 -1.14
C LEU A 154 18.35 -12.16 -1.67
N ALA A 155 18.56 -13.13 -0.78
CA ALA A 155 18.82 -14.51 -1.18
C ALA A 155 17.64 -15.09 -1.98
N PHE A 156 16.40 -14.82 -1.55
CA PHE A 156 15.21 -15.26 -2.26
C PHE A 156 15.09 -14.63 -3.66
N GLU A 157 15.35 -13.33 -3.79
CA GLU A 157 15.34 -12.64 -5.08
C GLU A 157 16.42 -13.17 -6.05
N ARG A 158 17.55 -13.68 -5.54
CA ARG A 158 18.60 -14.34 -6.34
C ARG A 158 18.27 -15.79 -6.70
N GLY A 159 17.15 -16.33 -6.22
CA GLY A 159 16.75 -17.73 -6.42
C GLY A 159 17.46 -18.72 -5.48
N GLU A 160 18.16 -18.24 -4.45
CA GLU A 160 18.87 -19.04 -3.46
C GLU A 160 17.90 -19.47 -2.33
N VAL A 161 16.91 -20.29 -2.67
CA VAL A 161 15.76 -20.60 -1.78
C VAL A 161 16.17 -21.22 -0.44
N ASP A 162 17.10 -22.18 -0.44
CA ASP A 162 17.55 -22.84 0.80
C ASP A 162 18.28 -21.87 1.73
N GLU A 163 19.07 -20.96 1.16
CA GLU A 163 19.79 -19.93 1.90
C GLU A 163 18.83 -18.87 2.45
N ALA A 164 17.82 -18.48 1.67
CA ALA A 164 16.79 -17.57 2.13
C ALA A 164 16.04 -18.12 3.36
N GLU A 165 15.67 -19.41 3.37
CA GLU A 165 15.00 -20.02 4.53
C GLU A 165 15.93 -20.08 5.75
N ARG A 166 17.22 -20.39 5.55
CA ARG A 166 18.22 -20.37 6.63
C ARG A 166 18.38 -18.99 7.25
N LEU A 167 18.54 -17.96 6.42
CA LEU A 167 18.69 -16.56 6.85
C LEU A 167 17.42 -16.04 7.52
N LYS A 168 16.24 -16.42 7.01
CA LYS A 168 14.95 -16.05 7.60
C LYS A 168 14.82 -16.58 9.02
N ALA A 169 15.17 -17.86 9.24
CA ALA A 169 15.17 -18.45 10.57
C ALA A 169 16.11 -17.69 11.53
N GLN A 170 17.30 -17.30 11.07
CA GLN A 170 18.25 -16.52 11.87
C GLN A 170 17.68 -15.15 12.27
N VAL A 171 17.13 -14.39 11.32
CA VAL A 171 16.53 -13.07 11.59
C VAL A 171 15.36 -13.19 12.58
N GLU A 172 14.46 -14.17 12.37
CA GLU A 172 13.31 -14.38 13.26
C GLU A 172 13.71 -14.82 14.67
N GLU A 173 14.70 -15.71 14.79
CA GLU A 173 15.23 -16.15 16.09
C GLU A 173 15.88 -15.01 16.85
N LYS A 174 16.66 -14.16 16.16
CA LYS A 174 17.28 -12.98 16.74
C LYS A 174 16.23 -11.99 17.27
N GLN A 175 15.21 -11.70 16.46
CA GLN A 175 14.09 -10.85 16.88
C GLN A 175 13.35 -11.46 18.08
N ARG A 176 13.14 -12.79 18.09
CA ARG A 176 12.51 -13.50 19.19
C ARG A 176 13.34 -13.46 20.47
N ALA A 177 14.67 -13.58 20.37
CA ALA A 177 15.59 -13.46 21.51
C ALA A 177 15.57 -12.05 22.11
N LYS A 178 15.70 -11.01 21.28
CA LYS A 178 15.59 -9.60 21.72
C LYS A 178 14.26 -9.33 22.42
N ARG A 179 13.15 -9.87 21.91
CA ARG A 179 11.83 -9.75 22.53
C ARG A 179 11.74 -10.44 23.89
N LYS A 180 12.32 -11.64 24.04
CA LYS A 180 12.38 -12.35 25.33
C LYS A 180 13.19 -11.59 26.38
N GLU A 181 14.23 -10.88 25.94
CA GLU A 181 15.06 -10.02 26.80
C GLU A 181 14.41 -8.66 27.13
N GLY A 182 13.21 -8.36 26.60
CA GLY A 182 12.56 -7.05 26.76
C GLY A 182 13.25 -5.92 25.98
N LYS A 183 14.19 -6.23 25.09
CA LYS A 183 14.93 -5.28 24.25
C LYS A 183 14.24 -5.06 22.90
N VAL A 184 12.91 -4.96 22.91
CA VAL A 184 12.17 -4.59 21.70
C VAL A 184 12.48 -3.13 21.39
N GLY A 185 13.02 -2.86 20.20
CA GLY A 185 13.34 -1.50 19.80
C GLY A 185 12.08 -0.65 19.67
N GLU A 186 12.17 0.60 20.12
CA GLU A 186 11.13 1.60 19.90
C GLU A 186 11.22 2.15 18.46
N PRO A 187 10.08 2.50 17.82
CA PRO A 187 10.08 3.15 16.52
C PRO A 187 10.90 4.45 16.53
N ARG A 188 11.85 4.59 15.60
CA ARG A 188 12.76 5.76 15.54
C ARG A 188 12.21 6.93 14.73
N TRP A 189 11.51 6.62 13.66
CA TRP A 189 11.13 7.60 12.64
C TRP A 189 9.70 8.11 12.80
N PHE A 190 8.90 7.42 13.62
CA PHE A 190 7.49 7.73 13.86
C PHE A 190 7.19 7.74 15.36
N SER A 191 6.25 8.57 15.77
CA SER A 191 5.68 8.59 17.13
C SER A 191 4.17 8.39 17.07
N LYS A 192 3.54 7.98 18.17
CA LYS A 192 2.07 7.92 18.25
C LYS A 192 1.49 9.31 17.96
N ALA A 193 0.44 9.36 17.15
CA ALA A 193 -0.27 10.59 16.84
C ALA A 193 -0.86 11.23 18.11
N ALA A 194 -1.02 12.55 18.13
CA ALA A 194 -1.58 13.27 19.28
C ALA A 194 -3.04 12.88 19.57
N SER A 195 -3.77 12.43 18.55
CA SER A 195 -5.12 11.86 18.67
C SER A 195 -5.15 10.54 19.47
N GLY A 196 -3.99 9.91 19.68
CA GLY A 196 -3.89 8.56 20.24
C GLY A 196 -4.12 7.44 19.21
N GLU A 197 -4.53 7.79 17.98
CA GLU A 197 -4.82 6.87 16.90
C GLU A 197 -3.83 7.07 15.75
N GLY A 198 -3.04 6.05 15.44
CA GLY A 198 -2.08 6.06 14.34
C GLY A 198 -0.68 6.55 14.72
N TRP A 199 0.12 6.82 13.70
CA TRP A 199 1.53 7.18 13.82
C TRP A 199 1.85 8.38 12.92
N GLU A 200 2.63 9.32 13.44
CA GLU A 200 3.06 10.53 12.74
C GLU A 200 4.56 10.50 12.49
N TYR A 201 4.97 10.97 11.32
CA TYR A 201 6.38 11.08 10.96
C TYR A 201 7.05 12.16 11.79
N THR A 202 8.22 11.85 12.37
CA THR A 202 8.92 12.75 13.30
C THR A 202 9.83 13.78 12.62
N GLY A 203 10.00 13.73 11.29
CA GLY A 203 10.96 14.57 10.58
C GLY A 203 12.39 14.03 10.54
N LYS A 204 12.73 13.05 11.40
CA LYS A 204 14.12 12.70 11.71
C LYS A 204 14.83 11.79 10.71
N TYR A 205 14.09 11.05 9.87
CA TYR A 205 14.72 10.07 8.97
C TYR A 205 15.60 10.77 7.93
N PHE A 206 15.05 11.77 7.24
CA PHE A 206 15.76 12.49 6.18
C PHE A 206 16.89 13.37 6.76
N GLU A 207 16.72 13.94 7.95
CA GLU A 207 17.82 14.64 8.64
C GLU A 207 18.99 13.70 8.97
N ALA A 208 18.70 12.47 9.43
CA ALA A 208 19.72 11.46 9.70
C ALA A 208 20.39 10.98 8.41
N ARG A 209 19.62 10.83 7.32
CA ARG A 209 20.11 10.49 5.98
C ARG A 209 21.10 11.54 5.45
N GLU A 210 20.73 12.82 5.50
CA GLU A 210 21.59 13.92 5.06
C GLU A 210 22.90 13.99 5.84
N LYS A 211 22.84 13.74 7.14
CA LYS A 211 24.01 13.73 8.03
C LYS A 211 24.80 12.41 8.00
N LYS A 212 24.33 11.39 7.26
CA LYS A 212 24.86 10.01 7.27
C LYS A 212 25.04 9.47 8.69
N ALA A 213 24.09 9.76 9.57
CA ALA A 213 24.19 9.53 11.01
C ALA A 213 23.25 8.41 11.49
N PHE A 214 23.09 7.35 10.70
CA PHE A 214 22.29 6.20 11.12
C PHE A 214 23.07 5.34 12.13
N GLU A 215 22.39 4.95 13.21
CA GLU A 215 22.88 3.95 14.14
C GLU A 215 22.25 2.60 13.80
N ASP A 216 23.05 1.54 13.76
CA ASP A 216 22.56 0.19 13.49
C ASP A 216 21.94 -0.43 14.76
N PRO A 217 20.62 -0.73 14.79
CA PRO A 217 20.00 -1.46 15.88
C PRO A 217 20.24 -2.98 15.79
N ASP A 218 20.99 -3.43 14.79
CA ASP A 218 21.44 -4.80 14.60
C ASP A 218 20.25 -5.78 14.46
N ILE A 219 19.34 -5.50 13.53
CA ILE A 219 18.07 -6.25 13.38
C ILE A 219 18.13 -7.39 12.36
N PHE A 220 19.18 -7.44 11.53
CA PHE A 220 19.35 -8.47 10.49
C PHE A 220 20.45 -9.49 10.80
N CYS A 221 21.61 -9.06 11.31
CA CYS A 221 22.84 -9.88 11.39
C CYS A 221 23.18 -10.30 12.82
#